data_AF-A0A0R3K969-F1
#
_entry.id   AF-A0A0R3K969-F1
#
_cell.length_a   1.000
_cell.length_b   1.000
_cell.length_c   1.000
_cell.angle_alpha   90.00
_cell.angle_beta   90.00
_cell.angle_gamma   90.00
#
_symmetry.space_group_name_H-M   'P 1'
#
loop_
_entity.id
_entity.type
_entity.pdbx_description
1 polymer ?
#
loop_
_entity_poly.entity_id
_entity_poly.type
_entity_poly.pdbx_seq_one_letter_code
_entity_poly.pdbx_strand_id
1 'polypeptide(L)'
;MHWLCPFGLGDNDNRTVEEIASLETEFIYSLPHYSVESIYYHSEVQGRVASRTGALTGANALELFSSARAAAFEALRGQGRRLSERAILLKLRAQVMQQLPRSADIQQGTPVNISIDTSAAVAAEAARFDSLLASSNLEELIRRYPVRETAALSNIAKQLGFQSRSQYESAVRKLLIDDADALAFVRGLFGELPRDLDSA
;
A
#
# COMPACT_ATOMS: atom_id res chain seq x y z
N MET A 1 10.77 34.87 -8.25
CA MET A 1 10.42 33.94 -9.34
C MET A 1 11.06 32.60 -9.02
N HIS A 2 10.30 31.62 -8.55
CA HIS A 2 10.76 30.24 -8.45
C HIS A 2 10.12 29.47 -9.60
N TRP A 3 10.90 29.17 -10.64
CA TRP A 3 10.49 28.44 -11.86
C TRP A 3 10.44 26.91 -11.63
N LEU A 4 10.33 26.47 -10.39
CA LEU A 4 10.30 25.07 -10.02
C LEU A 4 9.04 24.82 -9.21
N CYS A 5 8.13 24.01 -9.77
CA CYS A 5 7.00 23.44 -9.06
C CYS A 5 7.39 21.98 -8.74
N PRO A 6 7.99 21.69 -7.58
CA PRO A 6 8.36 20.33 -7.23
C PRO A 6 7.09 19.53 -6.95
N PHE A 7 6.79 18.56 -7.80
CA PHE A 7 5.78 17.54 -7.53
C PHE A 7 6.45 16.31 -6.92
N GLY A 8 5.84 15.75 -5.89
CA GLY A 8 6.33 14.57 -5.19
C GLY A 8 5.29 13.47 -5.11
N LEU A 9 5.73 12.21 -5.20
CA LEU A 9 4.91 11.04 -4.88
C LEU A 9 5.51 10.37 -3.66
N GLY A 10 4.70 10.19 -2.61
CA GLY A 10 5.12 9.58 -1.36
C GLY A 10 4.38 8.27 -1.08
N ASP A 11 5.07 7.35 -0.40
CA ASP A 11 4.41 6.22 0.27
C ASP A 11 3.38 6.77 1.27
N ASN A 12 2.28 6.04 1.49
CA ASN A 12 1.32 6.40 2.53
C ASN A 12 1.90 6.11 3.91
N ASP A 13 2.57 4.96 4.07
CA ASP A 13 3.05 4.42 5.36
C ASP A 13 2.00 4.45 6.51
N ASN A 14 0.70 4.52 6.22
CA ASN A 14 -0.38 4.77 7.19
C ASN A 14 -0.34 6.16 7.88
N ARG A 15 0.11 7.20 7.15
CA ARG A 15 -0.04 8.61 7.53
C ARG A 15 -1.48 8.97 7.87
N THR A 16 -1.67 9.95 8.74
CA THR A 16 -3.02 10.42 9.07
C THR A 16 -3.62 11.24 7.92
N VAL A 17 -4.94 11.43 7.93
CA VAL A 17 -5.63 12.22 6.89
C VAL A 17 -5.13 13.66 6.89
N GLU A 18 -4.81 14.19 8.07
CA GLU A 18 -4.27 15.54 8.25
C GLU A 18 -2.85 15.67 7.67
N GLU A 19 -1.99 14.66 7.87
CA GLU A 19 -0.65 14.62 7.29
C GLU A 19 -0.71 14.53 5.76
N ILE A 20 -1.61 13.70 5.22
CA ILE A 20 -1.82 13.58 3.76
C ILE A 20 -2.30 14.91 3.18
N ALA A 21 -3.31 15.54 3.79
CA ALA A 21 -3.83 16.83 3.34
C ALA A 21 -2.76 17.94 3.39
N SER A 22 -1.91 17.95 4.42
CA SER A 22 -0.79 18.89 4.51
C SER A 22 0.21 18.69 3.38
N LEU A 23 0.58 17.45 3.07
CA LEU A 23 1.50 17.13 1.97
C LEU A 23 0.93 17.49 0.60
N GLU A 24 -0.38 17.31 0.39
CA GLU A 24 -1.05 17.71 -0.85
C GLU A 24 -0.96 19.23 -1.07
N THR A 25 -0.98 20.06 -0.02
CA THR A 25 -0.75 21.51 -0.16
C THR A 25 0.64 21.88 -0.63
N GLU A 26 1.60 20.96 -0.48
CA GLU A 26 2.99 21.08 -0.94
C GLU A 26 3.22 20.31 -2.27
N PHE A 27 2.15 19.90 -2.96
CA PHE A 27 2.19 19.08 -4.18
C PHE A 27 2.87 17.71 -4.00
N ILE A 28 2.84 17.18 -2.77
CA ILE A 28 3.30 15.82 -2.42
C ILE A 28 2.08 14.92 -2.23
N TYR A 29 1.85 14.01 -3.16
CA TYR A 29 0.67 13.14 -3.16
C TYR A 29 1.01 11.80 -2.51
N SER A 30 0.33 11.48 -1.40
CA SER A 30 0.40 10.16 -0.76
C SER A 30 -0.68 9.25 -1.32
N LEU A 31 -0.26 8.10 -1.88
CA LEU A 31 -1.21 7.15 -2.47
C LEU A 31 -2.13 6.53 -1.43
N PRO A 32 -3.29 5.97 -1.80
CA PRO A 32 -4.11 5.19 -0.88
C PRO A 32 -3.47 3.83 -0.49
N HIS A 33 -2.27 3.52 -1.01
CA HIS A 33 -1.53 2.29 -0.76
C HIS A 33 -0.31 2.54 0.14
N TYR A 34 0.03 1.56 0.98
CA TYR A 34 1.15 1.61 1.91
C TYR A 34 2.47 1.95 1.19
N SER A 35 2.69 1.36 0.01
CA SER A 35 3.87 1.51 -0.84
C SER A 35 3.42 1.86 -2.26
N VAL A 36 4.14 2.71 -2.99
CA VAL A 36 3.87 2.96 -4.42
C VAL A 36 3.91 1.66 -5.23
N GLU A 37 4.87 0.78 -4.92
CA GLU A 37 5.09 -0.49 -5.61
C GLU A 37 3.93 -1.45 -5.45
N SER A 38 3.06 -1.28 -4.45
CA SER A 38 1.84 -2.07 -4.26
C SER A 38 0.91 -2.00 -5.48
N ILE A 39 0.98 -0.92 -6.27
CA ILE A 39 0.22 -0.76 -7.51
C ILE A 39 0.53 -1.87 -8.52
N TYR A 40 1.79 -2.30 -8.61
CA TYR A 40 2.18 -3.40 -9.51
C TYR A 40 1.54 -4.74 -9.12
N TYR A 41 1.10 -4.86 -7.87
CA TYR A 41 0.48 -6.07 -7.34
C TYR A 41 -1.04 -5.90 -7.17
N HIS A 42 -1.65 -4.90 -7.81
CA HIS A 42 -3.10 -4.79 -7.87
C HIS A 42 -3.73 -6.00 -8.59
N SER A 43 -4.92 -6.44 -8.17
CA SER A 43 -5.59 -7.64 -8.71
C SER A 43 -5.78 -7.56 -10.24
N GLU A 44 -6.25 -6.41 -10.74
CA GLU A 44 -6.40 -6.16 -12.19
C GLU A 44 -5.06 -6.27 -12.95
N VAL A 45 -3.98 -5.69 -12.40
CA VAL A 45 -2.64 -5.74 -13.01
C VAL A 45 -2.12 -7.18 -13.04
N GLN A 46 -2.27 -7.92 -11.94
CA GLN A 46 -1.93 -9.34 -11.88
C GLN A 46 -2.72 -10.16 -12.92
N GLY A 47 -4.02 -9.89 -13.08
CA GLY A 47 -4.87 -10.58 -14.05
C GLY A 47 -4.46 -10.33 -15.50
N ARG A 48 -4.10 -9.08 -15.84
CA ARG A 48 -3.57 -8.73 -17.17
C ARG A 48 -2.22 -9.36 -17.45
N VAL A 49 -1.31 -9.36 -16.46
CA VAL A 49 -0.02 -10.04 -16.59
C VAL A 49 -0.21 -11.55 -16.74
N ALA A 50 -1.09 -12.17 -15.95
CA ALA A 50 -1.42 -13.60 -16.07
C ALA A 50 -1.95 -13.95 -17.46
N SER A 51 -2.82 -13.11 -18.02
CA SER A 51 -3.36 -13.26 -19.37
C SER A 51 -2.25 -13.20 -20.42
N ARG A 52 -1.32 -12.25 -20.28
CA ARG A 52 -0.17 -12.10 -21.18
C ARG A 52 0.80 -13.29 -21.07
N THR A 53 1.13 -13.72 -19.86
CA THR A 53 1.98 -14.89 -19.63
C THR A 53 1.32 -16.14 -20.23
N GLY A 54 0.02 -16.34 -20.00
CA GLY A 54 -0.73 -17.47 -20.55
C GLY A 54 -0.71 -17.50 -22.08
N ALA A 55 -0.92 -16.34 -22.72
CA ALA A 55 -0.84 -16.23 -24.18
C ALA A 55 0.56 -16.55 -24.75
N LEU A 56 1.63 -16.22 -24.02
CA LEU A 56 3.02 -16.47 -24.46
C LEU A 56 3.48 -17.91 -24.22
N THR A 57 3.03 -18.53 -23.14
CA THR A 57 3.53 -19.83 -22.66
C THR A 57 2.57 -21.00 -22.93
N GLY A 58 1.30 -20.70 -23.27
CA GLY A 58 0.22 -21.68 -23.38
C GLY A 58 -0.40 -22.07 -22.03
N ALA A 59 0.04 -21.48 -20.91
CA ALA A 59 -0.52 -21.74 -19.59
C ALA A 59 -1.91 -21.10 -19.41
N ASN A 60 -2.72 -21.67 -18.51
CA ASN A 60 -4.04 -21.13 -18.18
C ASN A 60 -3.90 -19.87 -17.30
N ALA A 61 -4.30 -18.71 -17.84
CA ALA A 61 -4.22 -17.43 -17.16
C ALA A 61 -5.00 -17.39 -15.83
N LEU A 62 -6.15 -18.06 -15.75
CA LEU A 62 -6.97 -18.11 -14.53
C LEU A 62 -6.30 -18.95 -13.44
N GLU A 63 -5.64 -20.04 -13.82
CA GLU A 63 -4.84 -20.86 -12.90
C GLU A 63 -3.61 -20.12 -12.40
N LEU A 64 -2.90 -19.39 -13.29
CA LEU A 64 -1.78 -18.53 -12.91
C LEU A 64 -2.21 -17.47 -11.89
N PHE A 65 -3.30 -16.75 -12.18
CA PHE A 65 -3.82 -15.71 -11.31
C PHE A 65 -4.28 -16.25 -9.94
N SER A 66 -5.05 -17.33 -9.93
CA SER A 66 -5.53 -17.95 -8.69
C SER A 66 -4.39 -18.53 -7.85
N SER A 67 -3.40 -19.16 -8.49
CA SER A 67 -2.20 -19.68 -7.82
C SER A 67 -1.35 -18.56 -7.21
N ALA A 68 -1.18 -17.45 -7.92
CA ALA A 68 -0.46 -16.28 -7.41
C ALA A 68 -1.13 -15.71 -6.16
N ARG A 69 -2.45 -15.58 -6.15
CA ARG A 69 -3.22 -15.13 -4.99
C ARG A 69 -3.11 -16.10 -3.81
N ALA A 70 -3.27 -17.40 -4.06
CA ALA A 70 -3.15 -18.43 -3.03
C ALA A 70 -1.76 -18.40 -2.37
N ALA A 71 -0.69 -18.29 -3.17
CA ALA A 71 0.68 -18.23 -2.67
C ALA A 71 0.97 -16.92 -1.90
N ALA A 72 0.30 -15.82 -2.24
CA ALA A 72 0.37 -14.58 -1.48
C ALA A 72 -0.31 -14.72 -0.11
N PHE A 73 -1.52 -15.29 -0.06
CA PHE A 73 -2.21 -15.55 1.21
C PHE A 73 -1.42 -16.47 2.12
N GLU A 74 -0.84 -17.54 1.57
CA GLU A 74 0.00 -18.46 2.34
C GLU A 74 1.19 -17.75 2.98
N ALA A 75 1.86 -16.86 2.22
CA ALA A 75 2.97 -16.07 2.75
C ALA A 75 2.57 -15.05 3.83
N LEU A 76 1.28 -14.66 3.87
CA LEU A 76 0.73 -13.72 4.85
C LEU A 76 0.19 -14.42 6.09
N ARG A 77 -0.08 -15.74 6.03
CA ARG A 77 -0.52 -16.52 7.21
C ARG A 77 0.54 -16.45 8.30
N GLY A 78 0.09 -16.21 9.53
CA GLY A 78 0.96 -16.08 10.70
C GLY A 78 1.78 -14.78 10.77
N GLN A 79 1.68 -13.88 9.79
CA GLN A 79 2.38 -12.57 9.81
C GLN A 79 1.55 -11.45 10.46
N GLY A 80 0.29 -11.71 10.83
CA GLY A 80 -0.68 -10.69 11.24
C GLY A 80 -0.20 -9.81 12.39
N ARG A 81 0.36 -10.40 13.46
CA ARG A 81 0.89 -9.63 14.59
C ARG A 81 2.03 -8.70 14.19
N ARG A 82 3.07 -9.23 13.54
CA ARG A 82 4.27 -8.46 13.13
C ARG A 82 3.90 -7.31 12.19
N LEU A 83 3.04 -7.57 11.20
CA LEU A 83 2.61 -6.55 10.26
C LEU A 83 1.69 -5.50 10.92
N SER A 84 0.87 -5.92 11.88
CA SER A 84 0.02 -5.01 12.65
C SER A 84 0.84 -4.08 13.54
N GLU A 85 1.86 -4.60 14.23
CA GLU A 85 2.80 -3.80 15.03
C GLU A 85 3.47 -2.70 14.17
N ARG A 86 3.90 -3.05 12.95
CA ARG A 86 4.45 -2.06 12.00
C ARG A 86 3.41 -1.05 11.53
N ALA A 87 2.19 -1.50 11.22
CA ALA A 87 1.14 -0.67 10.66
C ALA A 87 0.60 0.38 11.63
N ILE A 88 0.55 0.07 12.94
CA ILE A 88 0.00 0.99 13.95
C ILE A 88 1.05 1.92 14.55
N LEU A 89 2.35 1.67 14.36
CA LEU A 89 3.41 2.42 15.04
C LEU A 89 3.30 3.93 14.83
N LEU A 90 3.09 4.37 13.59
CA LEU A 90 2.95 5.79 13.27
C LEU A 90 1.64 6.37 13.84
N LYS A 91 0.55 5.61 13.80
CA LYS A 91 -0.75 6.01 14.39
C LYS A 91 -0.65 6.21 15.90
N LEU A 92 0.00 5.30 16.61
CA LEU A 92 0.21 5.41 18.05
C LEU A 92 1.09 6.61 18.39
N ARG A 93 2.15 6.88 17.62
CA ARG A 93 2.99 8.08 17.79
C ARG A 93 2.18 9.36 17.58
N ALA A 94 1.39 9.44 16.51
CA ALA A 94 0.50 10.58 16.26
C ALA A 94 -0.50 10.78 17.41
N GLN A 95 -1.08 9.70 17.95
CA GLN A 95 -1.97 9.75 19.10
C GLN A 95 -1.29 10.30 20.36
N VAL A 96 -0.03 9.92 20.65
CA VAL A 96 0.74 10.53 21.75
C VAL A 96 0.93 12.02 21.51
N MET A 97 1.35 12.40 20.31
CA MET A 97 1.64 13.80 19.97
C MET A 97 0.41 14.69 20.16
N GLN A 98 -0.79 14.19 19.83
CA GLN A 98 -2.05 14.91 20.03
C GLN A 98 -2.42 15.11 21.51
N GLN A 99 -1.91 14.27 22.41
CA GLN A 99 -2.15 14.35 23.86
C GLN A 99 -1.12 15.21 24.59
N LEU A 100 -0.10 15.74 23.90
CA LEU A 100 0.86 16.62 24.52
C LEU A 100 0.21 17.92 24.99
N PRO A 101 0.63 18.45 26.16
CA PRO A 101 0.07 19.68 26.71
C PRO A 101 0.29 20.86 25.76
N ARG A 102 -0.73 21.73 25.67
CA ARG A 102 -0.66 22.98 24.92
C ARG A 102 -0.23 24.12 25.83
N SER A 103 0.13 25.26 25.24
CA SER A 103 0.54 26.45 26.01
C SER A 103 -0.50 26.87 27.06
N ALA A 104 -1.79 26.67 26.80
CA ALA A 104 -2.87 26.95 27.75
C ALA A 104 -2.84 26.02 28.98
N ASP A 105 -2.60 24.71 28.78
CA ASP A 105 -2.53 23.72 29.85
C ASP A 105 -1.33 24.00 30.77
N ILE A 106 -0.22 24.44 30.17
CA ILE A 106 1.00 24.86 30.89
C ILE A 106 0.72 26.11 31.74
N GLN A 107 0.05 27.11 31.18
CA GLN A 107 -0.29 28.34 31.91
C GLN A 107 -1.23 28.08 33.10
N GLN A 108 -2.13 27.11 32.97
CA GLN A 108 -3.08 26.73 34.02
C GLN A 108 -2.50 25.72 35.01
N GLY A 109 -1.28 25.22 34.78
CA GLY A 109 -0.65 24.20 35.62
C GLY A 109 -1.45 22.89 35.67
N THR A 110 -2.26 22.59 34.65
CA THR A 110 -3.13 21.41 34.65
C THR A 110 -2.29 20.15 34.41
N PRO A 111 -2.34 19.14 35.31
CA PRO A 111 -1.67 17.87 35.09
C PRO A 111 -2.24 17.14 33.87
N VAL A 112 -1.36 16.72 32.96
CA VAL A 112 -1.73 15.91 31.78
C VAL A 112 -1.18 14.50 31.96
N ASN A 113 -2.07 13.51 31.97
CA ASN A 113 -1.72 12.09 32.02
C ASN A 113 -1.94 11.47 30.64
N ILE A 114 -0.86 10.99 30.03
CA ILE A 114 -0.89 10.32 28.73
C ILE A 114 -0.81 8.82 28.98
N SER A 115 -1.80 8.06 28.51
CA SER A 115 -1.84 6.60 28.61
C SER A 115 -2.29 6.00 27.30
N ILE A 116 -1.55 5.00 26.81
CA ILE A 116 -1.85 4.28 25.57
C ILE A 116 -1.71 2.79 25.82
N ASP A 117 -2.80 2.06 25.59
CA ASP A 117 -2.80 0.61 25.60
C ASP A 117 -2.33 0.07 24.24
N THR A 118 -1.02 -0.17 24.16
CA THR A 118 -0.39 -0.73 22.96
C THR A 118 -0.84 -2.17 22.70
N SER A 119 -1.18 -2.93 23.75
CA SER A 119 -1.60 -4.33 23.62
C SER A 119 -2.98 -4.43 22.97
N ALA A 120 -3.94 -3.61 23.41
CA ALA A 120 -5.26 -3.53 22.82
C ALA A 120 -5.19 -3.02 21.37
N ALA A 121 -4.34 -2.03 21.09
CA ALA A 121 -4.16 -1.51 19.73
C ALA A 121 -3.61 -2.55 18.75
N VAL A 122 -2.58 -3.31 19.16
CA VAL A 122 -2.04 -4.41 18.34
C VAL A 122 -3.08 -5.51 18.15
N ALA A 123 -3.81 -5.89 19.22
CA ALA A 123 -4.82 -6.93 19.14
C ALA A 123 -5.97 -6.56 18.19
N ALA A 124 -6.44 -5.31 18.24
CA ALA A 124 -7.48 -4.82 17.34
C ALA A 124 -7.04 -4.82 15.87
N GLU A 125 -5.80 -4.41 15.59
CA GLU A 125 -5.29 -4.40 14.21
C GLU A 125 -4.98 -5.81 13.70
N ALA A 126 -4.51 -6.71 14.57
CA ALA A 126 -4.32 -8.12 14.22
C ALA A 126 -5.65 -8.80 13.89
N ALA A 127 -6.71 -8.54 14.67
CA ALA A 127 -8.05 -9.04 14.37
C ALA A 127 -8.58 -8.54 13.02
N ARG A 128 -8.29 -7.26 12.67
CA ARG A 128 -8.58 -6.74 11.32
C ARG A 128 -7.79 -7.48 10.25
N PHE A 129 -6.50 -7.71 10.45
CA PHE A 129 -5.66 -8.46 9.50
C PHE A 129 -6.23 -9.86 9.24
N ASP A 130 -6.61 -10.57 10.31
CA ASP A 130 -7.18 -11.91 10.22
C ASP A 130 -8.55 -11.91 9.53
N SER A 131 -9.37 -10.87 9.74
CA SER A 131 -10.62 -10.68 8.99
C SER A 131 -10.39 -10.48 7.49
N LEU A 132 -9.34 -9.77 7.11
CA LEU A 132 -8.96 -9.58 5.70
C LEU A 132 -8.43 -10.87 5.06
N LEU A 133 -7.71 -11.70 5.82
CA LEU A 133 -7.34 -13.05 5.39
C LEU A 133 -8.58 -13.92 5.18
N ALA A 134 -9.52 -13.93 6.15
CA ALA A 134 -10.74 -14.74 6.08
C ALA A 134 -11.65 -14.34 4.91
N SER A 135 -11.74 -13.05 4.61
CA SER A 135 -12.50 -12.51 3.47
C SER A 135 -11.75 -12.58 2.14
N SER A 136 -10.53 -13.13 2.11
CA SER A 136 -9.68 -13.22 0.91
C SER A 136 -9.47 -11.86 0.21
N ASN A 137 -9.33 -10.79 1.00
CA ASN A 137 -9.11 -9.44 0.50
C ASN A 137 -7.61 -9.10 0.43
N LEU A 138 -6.93 -9.66 -0.57
CA LEU A 138 -5.50 -9.43 -0.81
C LEU A 138 -5.18 -7.96 -1.10
N GLU A 139 -6.08 -7.26 -1.78
CA GLU A 139 -5.89 -5.88 -2.17
C GLU A 139 -5.78 -4.98 -0.94
N GLU A 140 -6.70 -5.12 0.02
CA GLU A 140 -6.65 -4.37 1.28
C GLU A 140 -5.41 -4.72 2.11
N LEU A 141 -4.99 -5.99 2.09
CA LEU A 141 -3.76 -6.42 2.78
C LEU A 141 -2.52 -5.73 2.20
N ILE A 142 -2.38 -5.71 0.88
CA ILE A 142 -1.29 -5.03 0.17
C ILE A 142 -1.37 -3.51 0.33
N ARG A 143 -2.59 -2.97 0.41
CA ARG A 143 -2.85 -1.54 0.60
C ARG A 143 -2.45 -1.05 1.99
N ARG A 144 -2.65 -1.85 3.02
CA ARG A 144 -2.58 -1.37 4.42
C ARG A 144 -1.32 -1.78 5.17
N TYR A 145 -0.72 -2.90 4.79
CA TYR A 145 0.40 -3.50 5.51
C TYR A 145 1.69 -3.47 4.68
N PRO A 146 2.87 -3.48 5.33
CA PRO A 146 4.17 -3.57 4.66
C PRO A 146 4.41 -4.98 4.09
N VAL A 147 3.57 -5.42 3.14
CA VAL A 147 3.62 -6.75 2.52
C VAL A 147 4.96 -6.99 1.80
N ARG A 148 5.67 -5.92 1.41
CA ARG A 148 7.05 -5.97 0.88
C ARG A 148 8.06 -6.64 1.81
N GLU A 149 7.79 -6.65 3.11
CA GLU A 149 8.61 -7.33 4.13
C GLU A 149 8.28 -8.82 4.29
N THR A 150 7.48 -9.39 3.38
CA THR A 150 7.09 -10.80 3.38
C THR A 150 7.46 -11.44 2.04
N ALA A 151 7.33 -12.78 1.98
CA ALA A 151 7.50 -13.51 0.74
C ALA A 151 6.34 -13.31 -0.26
N ALA A 152 5.24 -12.65 0.11
CA ALA A 152 4.02 -12.59 -0.70
C ALA A 152 4.26 -12.02 -2.10
N LEU A 153 4.97 -10.88 -2.21
CA LEU A 153 5.24 -10.25 -3.52
C LEU A 153 6.15 -11.13 -4.40
N SER A 154 7.16 -11.77 -3.80
CA SER A 154 8.04 -12.70 -4.49
C SER A 154 7.31 -13.96 -4.94
N ASN A 155 6.35 -14.44 -4.14
CA ASN A 155 5.52 -15.59 -4.48
C ASN A 155 4.56 -15.27 -5.62
N ILE A 156 3.95 -14.07 -5.64
CA ILE A 156 3.12 -13.60 -6.77
C ILE A 156 3.94 -13.63 -8.06
N ALA A 157 5.13 -13.01 -8.05
CA ALA A 157 6.00 -12.97 -9.23
C ALA A 157 6.35 -14.38 -9.74
N LYS A 158 6.72 -15.30 -8.84
CA LYS A 158 7.05 -16.69 -9.19
C LYS A 158 5.88 -17.44 -9.80
N GLN A 159 4.69 -17.33 -9.19
CA GLN A 159 3.50 -18.03 -9.70
C GLN A 159 3.01 -17.47 -11.04
N LEU A 160 3.31 -16.21 -11.34
CA LEU A 160 3.05 -15.61 -12.65
C LEU A 160 4.14 -15.90 -13.69
N GLY A 161 5.11 -16.77 -13.38
CA GLY A 161 6.14 -17.23 -14.31
C GLY A 161 7.43 -16.40 -14.32
N PHE A 162 7.63 -15.49 -13.37
CA PHE A 162 8.82 -14.64 -13.30
C PHE A 162 9.83 -15.14 -12.27
N GLN A 163 11.12 -15.01 -12.55
CA GLN A 163 12.17 -15.48 -11.64
C GLN A 163 12.34 -14.56 -10.43
N SER A 164 11.99 -13.28 -10.59
CA SER A 164 12.16 -12.25 -9.55
C SER A 164 11.07 -11.20 -9.62
N ARG A 165 10.90 -10.46 -8.51
CA ARG A 165 10.02 -9.28 -8.44
C ARG A 165 10.40 -8.24 -9.50
N SER A 166 11.69 -7.99 -9.70
CA SER A 166 12.17 -7.03 -10.70
C SER A 166 11.78 -7.40 -12.13
N GLN A 167 11.82 -8.70 -12.48
CA GLN A 167 11.34 -9.17 -13.79
C GLN A 167 9.83 -8.99 -13.93
N TYR A 168 9.06 -9.34 -12.90
CA TYR A 168 7.62 -9.11 -12.87
C TYR A 168 7.27 -7.63 -13.05
N GLU A 169 7.88 -6.74 -12.26
CA GLU A 169 7.64 -5.30 -12.32
C GLU A 169 8.07 -4.71 -13.68
N SER A 170 9.10 -5.27 -14.32
CA SER A 170 9.48 -4.90 -15.69
C SER A 170 8.44 -5.35 -16.72
N ALA A 171 7.86 -6.54 -16.55
CA ALA A 171 6.77 -7.02 -17.39
C ALA A 171 5.49 -6.19 -17.20
N VAL A 172 5.20 -5.74 -15.97
CA VAL A 172 4.12 -4.80 -15.69
C VAL A 172 4.37 -3.48 -16.41
N ARG A 173 5.57 -2.88 -16.30
CA ARG A 173 5.89 -1.64 -17.06
C ARG A 173 5.73 -1.85 -18.56
N LYS A 174 6.16 -2.99 -19.11
CA LYS A 174 5.97 -3.31 -20.52
C LYS A 174 4.48 -3.47 -20.88
N LEU A 175 3.66 -4.06 -20.02
CA LEU A 175 2.21 -4.08 -20.17
C LEU A 175 1.64 -2.65 -20.25
N LEU A 176 2.02 -1.76 -19.34
CA LEU A 176 1.52 -0.38 -19.33
C LEU A 176 1.96 0.45 -20.54
N ILE A 177 3.08 0.10 -21.17
CA ILE A 177 3.52 0.72 -22.43
C ILE A 177 2.68 0.23 -23.61
N ASP A 178 2.30 -1.05 -23.61
CA ASP A 178 1.66 -1.70 -24.76
C ASP A 178 0.13 -1.67 -24.73
N ASP A 179 -0.47 -1.50 -23.55
CA ASP A 179 -1.93 -1.55 -23.32
C ASP A 179 -2.39 -0.23 -22.69
N ALA A 180 -3.06 0.59 -23.52
CA ALA A 180 -3.59 1.90 -23.11
C ALA A 180 -4.69 1.79 -22.05
N ASP A 181 -5.49 0.72 -22.06
CA ASP A 181 -6.54 0.50 -21.07
C ASP A 181 -5.93 0.13 -19.72
N ALA A 182 -4.86 -0.69 -19.72
CA ALA A 182 -4.11 -0.99 -18.50
C ALA A 182 -3.45 0.27 -17.92
N LEU A 183 -2.90 1.12 -18.78
CA LEU A 183 -2.33 2.40 -18.37
C LEU A 183 -3.39 3.35 -17.78
N ALA A 184 -4.54 3.47 -18.44
CA ALA A 184 -5.65 4.29 -17.96
C ALA A 184 -6.16 3.80 -16.60
N PHE A 185 -6.31 2.49 -16.43
CA PHE A 185 -6.67 1.87 -15.16
C PHE A 185 -5.67 2.23 -14.06
N VAL A 186 -4.38 2.01 -14.30
CA VAL A 186 -3.33 2.29 -13.30
C VAL A 186 -3.26 3.77 -12.97
N ARG A 187 -3.38 4.67 -13.95
CA ARG A 187 -3.46 6.12 -13.72
C ARG A 187 -4.64 6.49 -12.82
N GLY A 188 -5.78 5.83 -12.98
CA GLY A 188 -6.95 6.02 -12.10
C GLY A 188 -6.67 5.71 -10.63
N LEU A 189 -5.69 4.85 -10.31
CA LEU A 189 -5.29 4.56 -8.93
C LEU A 189 -4.56 5.72 -8.24
N PHE A 190 -4.04 6.68 -9.02
CA PHE A 190 -3.35 7.88 -8.51
C PHE A 190 -4.30 9.08 -8.32
N GLY A 191 -5.60 8.91 -8.52
CA GLY A 191 -6.59 9.98 -8.34
C GLY A 191 -6.36 11.14 -9.33
N GLU A 192 -6.21 12.35 -8.79
CA GLU A 192 -6.08 13.59 -9.59
C GLU A 192 -4.63 13.85 -10.05
N LEU A 193 -3.63 13.19 -9.46
CA LEU A 193 -2.21 13.40 -9.78
C LEU A 193 -1.89 13.37 -11.29
N PRO A 194 -2.42 12.43 -12.10
CA PRO A 194 -2.16 12.46 -13.54
C PRO A 194 -2.68 13.72 -14.23
N ARG A 195 -3.83 14.27 -13.80
CA ARG A 195 -4.38 15.52 -14.36
C ARG A 195 -3.53 16.72 -13.97
N ASP A 196 -3.05 16.73 -12.73
CA ASP A 196 -2.20 17.80 -12.21
C ASP A 196 -0.83 17.83 -12.92
N LEU A 197 -0.29 16.66 -13.30
CA LEU A 197 0.92 16.55 -14.10
C LEU A 197 0.74 16.97 -15.56
N ASP A 198 -0.40 16.64 -16.17
CA ASP A 198 -0.69 16.99 -17.57
C ASP A 198 -1.04 18.50 -17.76
N SER A 199 -1.32 19.20 -16.66
CA SER A 199 -1.67 20.64 -16.65
C SER A 199 -0.51 21.57 -16.23
N ALA A 200 0.62 20.99 -15.80
CA ALA A 200 1.86 21.69 -15.44
C ALA A 200 2.82 21.84 -16.64
#